data_AF-A0A939VDC6-F1
#
_entry.id   AF-A0A939VDC6-F1
#
_cell.length_a   1.000
_cell.length_b   1.000
_cell.length_c   1.000
_cell.angle_alpha   90.00
_cell.angle_beta   90.00
_cell.angle_gamma   90.00
#
_symmetry.space_group_name_H-M   'P 1'
#
loop_
_entity.id
_entity.type
_entity.pdbx_description
1 polymer ?
#
loop_
_entity_poly.entity_id
_entity_poly.type
_entity_poly.pdbx_seq_one_letter_code
_entity_poly.pdbx_strand_id
1 'polypeptide(L)'
;MTDELTKFIQDQLSVWPLASTNFRALKVADVKDLTVGGIPVKAQHNPCRIASTTAEVDSRTPIERPCFLCVPNRPKEQFHIKFDGRKGRRYNVQVNPFPIFPNHLVIARDVHVPQSVWHNFVDMMDFARKYPDYLVFYNGPDSGASAPDHMHYQAIPTGMLPLQNAIDRWLDEGQTPLATGQDAKLYHFPHFCRGVYALRSDTPKSLAKLFYQLVDCCPIIGNEPEPRLNLFCYCYQEEYRCFVVLRGAVRSHHYYSDGPDHLTMTPGAADMAGMFVCPRKEDYDKLTGALLDEILDEVCISPEDERMVAWRMTRRQPKIDVPIASGDSIVFEMISDGAGPQRVSLCEGRIDYGGALYDELYFDSVTRSTVFAPASFIIHGAQPMQFAGSIRFTVEGGTIRASNHIGIENYLLSKMSEELSADLPLEETKKAVIRRRAEILANPNPPAYKGLTIEILTNVRQAIDLTWGQ
;
A
#
# COMPACT_ATOMS: atom_id res chain seq x y z
N MET A 1 -20.67 1.76 21.33
CA MET A 1 -19.25 1.43 21.04
C MET A 1 -18.36 2.66 21.15
N THR A 2 -18.79 3.84 20.66
CA THR A 2 -18.10 5.14 20.86
C THR A 2 -17.93 5.51 22.35
N ASP A 3 -18.86 5.09 23.20
CA ASP A 3 -18.77 5.25 24.66
C ASP A 3 -17.58 4.54 25.31
N GLU A 4 -17.11 3.41 24.76
CA GLU A 4 -15.98 2.66 25.32
C GLU A 4 -14.69 3.45 25.20
N LEU A 5 -14.37 3.95 24.00
CA LEU A 5 -13.17 4.76 23.76
C LEU A 5 -13.23 6.09 24.51
N THR A 6 -14.40 6.72 24.55
CA THR A 6 -14.59 7.99 25.26
C THR A 6 -14.33 7.81 26.75
N LYS A 7 -14.91 6.77 27.36
CA LYS A 7 -14.65 6.43 28.76
C LYS A 7 -13.19 6.09 29.01
N PHE A 8 -12.59 5.24 28.17
CA PHE A 8 -11.16 4.88 28.26
C PHE A 8 -10.26 6.12 28.26
N ILE A 9 -10.49 7.06 27.34
CA ILE A 9 -9.73 8.30 27.25
C ILE A 9 -9.90 9.14 28.52
N GLN A 10 -11.14 9.31 29.01
CA GLN A 10 -11.41 10.06 30.24
C GLN A 10 -10.72 9.45 31.46
N ASP A 11 -10.84 8.13 31.63
CA ASP A 11 -10.19 7.38 32.71
C ASP A 11 -8.66 7.55 32.63
N GLN A 12 -8.08 7.43 31.43
CA GLN A 12 -6.64 7.58 31.21
C GLN A 12 -6.14 8.99 31.50
N LEU A 13 -6.89 10.03 31.10
CA LEU A 13 -6.57 11.44 31.38
C LEU A 13 -6.78 11.83 32.85
N SER A 14 -7.56 11.05 33.61
CA SER A 14 -7.77 11.28 35.05
C SER A 14 -6.58 10.86 35.89
N VAL A 15 -5.81 9.85 35.44
CA VAL A 15 -4.67 9.29 36.18
C VAL A 15 -3.30 9.63 35.58
N TRP A 16 -3.25 10.26 34.40
CA TRP A 16 -2.00 10.59 33.71
C TRP A 16 -1.82 12.11 33.52
N PRO A 17 -1.18 12.81 34.49
CA PRO A 17 -1.09 14.28 34.49
C PRO A 17 -0.42 14.88 33.25
N LEU A 18 0.61 14.23 32.71
CA LEU A 18 1.31 14.67 31.50
C LEU A 18 0.35 14.72 30.31
N ALA A 19 -0.34 13.61 30.02
CA ALA A 19 -1.31 13.55 28.93
C ALA A 19 -2.44 14.56 29.18
N SER A 20 -3.01 14.61 30.39
CA SER A 20 -4.07 15.56 30.76
C SER A 20 -3.68 17.02 30.49
N THR A 21 -2.45 17.40 30.84
CA THR A 21 -1.90 18.74 30.61
C THR A 21 -1.77 19.05 29.12
N ASN A 22 -1.23 18.12 28.33
CA ASN A 22 -1.06 18.31 26.89
C ASN A 22 -2.41 18.37 26.15
N PHE A 23 -3.41 17.59 26.57
CA PHE A 23 -4.78 17.70 26.04
C PHE A 23 -5.44 19.05 26.39
N ARG A 24 -5.14 19.63 27.56
CA ARG A 24 -5.61 20.99 27.91
C ARG A 24 -4.92 22.06 27.08
N ALA A 25 -3.60 21.94 26.89
CA ALA A 25 -2.81 22.84 26.05
C ALA A 25 -3.32 22.85 24.59
N LEU A 26 -3.67 21.66 24.05
CA LEU A 26 -4.23 21.54 22.71
C LEU A 26 -5.51 22.36 22.51
N LYS A 27 -6.38 22.48 23.52
CA LYS A 27 -7.64 23.22 23.41
C LYS A 27 -7.46 24.73 23.20
N VAL A 28 -6.30 25.26 23.59
CA VAL A 28 -5.97 26.69 23.50
C VAL A 28 -4.81 26.93 22.54
N ALA A 29 -4.45 25.92 21.73
CA ALA A 29 -3.39 26.04 20.74
C ALA A 29 -3.79 27.01 19.62
N ASP A 30 -2.85 27.84 19.18
CA ASP A 30 -3.09 28.76 18.06
C ASP A 30 -3.25 27.95 16.76
N VAL A 31 -4.31 28.25 16.02
CA VAL A 31 -4.59 27.64 14.72
C VAL A 31 -4.85 28.75 13.71
N LYS A 32 -4.21 28.69 12.54
CA LYS A 32 -4.52 29.56 11.41
C LYS A 32 -4.93 28.75 10.19
N ASP A 33 -5.86 29.30 9.43
CA ASP A 33 -6.31 28.75 8.16
C ASP A 33 -5.42 29.26 7.02
N LEU A 34 -5.04 28.35 6.14
CA LEU A 34 -4.26 28.61 4.92
C LEU A 34 -4.93 27.87 3.75
N THR A 35 -4.38 28.01 2.55
CA THR A 35 -4.83 27.28 1.36
C THR A 35 -3.63 26.77 0.59
N VAL A 36 -3.70 25.52 0.15
CA VAL A 36 -2.62 24.76 -0.50
C VAL A 36 -3.26 23.91 -1.60
N GLY A 37 -2.77 24.02 -2.83
CA GLY A 37 -3.33 23.28 -3.97
C GLY A 37 -4.86 23.36 -4.12
N GLY A 38 -5.46 24.52 -3.77
CA GLY A 38 -6.92 24.74 -3.81
C GLY A 38 -7.71 24.18 -2.61
N ILE A 39 -7.05 23.56 -1.64
CA ILE A 39 -7.67 22.96 -0.46
C ILE A 39 -7.44 23.85 0.78
N PRO A 40 -8.47 24.14 1.58
CA PRO A 40 -8.28 24.77 2.89
C PRO A 40 -7.46 23.85 3.80
N VAL A 41 -6.43 24.39 4.44
CA VAL A 41 -5.57 23.64 5.38
C VAL A 41 -5.42 24.43 6.67
N LYS A 42 -4.93 23.75 7.72
CA LYS A 42 -4.72 24.35 9.04
C LYS A 42 -3.27 24.22 9.45
N ALA A 43 -2.71 25.30 10.00
CA ALA A 43 -1.46 25.26 10.74
C ALA A 43 -1.77 25.39 12.24
N GLN A 44 -1.16 24.55 13.07
CA GLN A 44 -1.31 24.52 14.52
C GLN A 44 0.04 24.76 15.19
N HIS A 45 0.10 25.73 16.11
CA HIS A 45 1.24 25.89 17.01
C HIS A 45 1.07 24.97 18.22
N ASN A 46 1.91 23.95 18.33
CA ASN A 46 1.83 22.93 19.39
C ASN A 46 3.21 22.65 20.02
N PRO A 47 3.62 23.44 21.02
CA PRO A 47 4.93 23.30 21.68
C PRO A 47 5.19 21.92 22.28
N CYS A 48 4.14 21.22 22.73
CA CYS A 48 4.25 19.88 23.32
C CYS A 48 4.82 18.84 22.33
N ARG A 49 4.82 19.13 21.02
CA ARG A 49 5.29 18.23 19.97
C ARG A 49 6.79 18.32 19.67
N ILE A 50 7.54 19.23 20.31
CA ILE A 50 8.96 19.48 19.99
C ILE A 50 9.79 18.18 19.97
N ALA A 51 9.68 17.35 21.02
CA ALA A 51 10.43 16.10 21.13
C ALA A 51 10.05 15.07 20.06
N SER A 52 8.79 15.08 19.58
CA SER A 52 8.34 14.18 18.51
C SER A 52 8.80 14.65 17.13
N THR A 53 9.00 15.96 16.96
CA THR A 53 9.36 16.59 15.69
C THR A 53 10.88 16.60 15.48
N THR A 54 11.66 16.84 16.54
CA THR A 54 13.14 16.88 16.47
C THR A 54 13.79 15.52 16.73
N ALA A 55 12.99 14.45 16.84
CA ALA A 55 13.55 13.10 16.96
C ALA A 55 14.39 12.77 15.73
N GLU A 56 15.65 12.39 15.93
CA GLU A 56 16.50 11.90 14.85
C GLU A 56 15.94 10.57 14.34
N VAL A 57 15.69 10.51 13.04
CA VAL A 57 15.16 9.33 12.33
C VAL A 57 16.31 8.56 11.64
N ASP A 58 17.55 9.06 11.74
CA ASP A 58 18.66 8.66 10.86
C ASP A 58 19.52 7.51 11.42
N SER A 59 19.20 6.94 12.58
CA SER A 59 19.90 5.75 13.05
C SER A 59 19.18 4.49 12.59
N ARG A 60 19.64 3.93 11.45
CA ARG A 60 19.57 2.49 11.16
C ARG A 60 20.36 1.64 12.16
N THR A 61 20.95 2.27 13.18
CA THR A 61 21.49 1.62 14.37
C THR A 61 20.33 1.08 15.21
N PRO A 62 20.33 -0.21 15.61
CA PRO A 62 19.34 -0.75 16.54
C PRO A 62 19.34 0.14 17.78
N ILE A 63 18.23 0.85 17.99
CA ILE A 63 18.21 1.97 18.91
C ILE A 63 18.44 1.42 20.32
N GLU A 64 19.52 1.86 20.98
CA GLU A 64 19.80 1.58 22.39
C GLU A 64 18.70 2.10 23.33
N ARG A 65 17.71 2.84 22.80
CA ARG A 65 16.56 3.36 23.54
C ARG A 65 15.47 2.28 23.65
N PRO A 66 14.96 2.00 24.86
CA PRO A 66 13.80 1.13 25.02
C PRO A 66 12.60 1.64 24.20
N CYS A 67 11.96 0.77 23.42
CA CYS A 67 10.79 1.13 22.62
C CYS A 67 9.64 1.61 23.52
N PHE A 68 9.20 2.86 23.34
CA PHE A 68 8.18 3.51 24.16
C PHE A 68 6.75 3.00 23.91
N LEU A 69 6.55 2.11 22.92
CA LEU A 69 5.27 1.43 22.66
C LEU A 69 5.19 0.06 23.37
N CYS A 70 6.34 -0.50 23.77
CA CYS A 70 6.39 -1.75 24.52
C CYS A 70 5.90 -1.53 25.96
N VAL A 71 4.99 -2.39 26.42
CA VAL A 71 4.34 -2.30 27.74
C VAL A 71 5.31 -2.03 28.89
N PRO A 72 6.47 -2.72 28.99
CA PRO A 72 7.42 -2.51 30.11
C PRO A 72 8.09 -1.13 30.12
N ASN A 73 8.12 -0.42 28.99
CA ASN A 73 8.86 0.83 28.81
C ASN A 73 7.96 2.07 28.83
N ARG A 74 6.64 1.89 28.95
CA ARG A 74 5.67 2.99 29.00
C ARG A 74 5.66 3.65 30.38
N PRO A 75 5.21 4.91 30.47
CA PRO A 75 4.85 5.52 31.76
C PRO A 75 3.90 4.62 32.54
N LYS A 76 4.07 4.54 33.87
CA LYS A 76 3.31 3.63 34.73
C LYS A 76 1.82 3.93 34.73
N GLU A 77 1.47 5.18 34.51
CA GLU A 77 0.11 5.70 34.41
C GLU A 77 -0.57 5.28 33.09
N GLN A 78 0.20 4.98 32.04
CA GLN A 78 -0.35 4.64 30.73
C GLN A 78 -0.83 3.19 30.69
N PHE A 79 -2.14 3.02 30.69
CA PHE A 79 -2.81 1.75 30.45
C PHE A 79 -3.40 1.70 29.03
N HIS A 80 -4.01 0.56 28.69
CA HIS A 80 -4.52 0.29 27.36
C HIS A 80 -5.72 -0.64 27.42
N ILE A 81 -6.56 -0.58 26.40
CA ILE A 81 -7.55 -1.62 26.10
C ILE A 81 -7.05 -2.49 24.94
N LYS A 82 -7.67 -3.66 24.75
CA LYS A 82 -7.30 -4.61 23.69
C LYS A 82 -8.18 -4.44 22.46
N PHE A 83 -7.57 -4.62 21.31
CA PHE A 83 -8.27 -4.77 20.03
C PHE A 83 -7.72 -6.01 19.32
N ASP A 84 -8.62 -6.93 18.95
CA ASP A 84 -8.26 -8.13 18.22
C ASP A 84 -8.34 -7.85 16.71
N GLY A 85 -7.21 -8.00 16.04
CA GLY A 85 -7.11 -7.99 14.58
C GLY A 85 -7.25 -9.40 14.00
N ARG A 86 -7.03 -9.52 12.69
CA ARG A 86 -7.18 -10.81 12.00
C ARG A 86 -6.02 -11.76 12.28
N LYS A 87 -6.27 -13.05 12.08
CA LYS A 87 -5.25 -14.12 12.20
C LYS A 87 -4.51 -14.11 13.54
N GLY A 88 -5.23 -13.86 14.64
CA GLY A 88 -4.68 -13.86 16.00
C GLY A 88 -3.80 -12.66 16.35
N ARG A 89 -3.73 -11.62 15.49
CA ARG A 89 -3.06 -10.37 15.85
C ARG A 89 -3.87 -9.63 16.90
N ARG A 90 -3.18 -9.01 17.84
CA ARG A 90 -3.75 -8.21 18.92
C ARG A 90 -3.05 -6.86 19.03
N TYR A 91 -3.77 -5.87 19.50
CA TYR A 91 -3.30 -4.50 19.60
C TYR A 91 -3.61 -3.94 20.98
N ASN A 92 -2.75 -3.04 21.43
CA ASN A 92 -2.96 -2.16 22.57
C ASN A 92 -3.46 -0.82 22.04
N VAL A 93 -4.68 -0.44 22.40
CA VAL A 93 -5.24 0.88 22.12
C VAL A 93 -4.92 1.79 23.30
N GLN A 94 -4.26 2.91 23.03
CA GLN A 94 -3.61 3.76 24.03
C GLN A 94 -3.93 5.23 23.74
N VAL A 95 -4.00 6.08 24.77
CA VAL A 95 -4.02 7.55 24.56
C VAL A 95 -2.66 8.02 24.06
N ASN A 96 -2.65 8.90 23.04
CA ASN A 96 -1.44 9.60 22.62
C ASN A 96 -1.12 10.74 23.60
N PRO A 97 0.00 10.69 24.35
CA PRO A 97 0.32 11.73 25.34
C PRO A 97 0.66 13.09 24.72
N PHE A 98 0.94 13.17 23.42
CA PHE A 98 1.26 14.40 22.69
C PHE A 98 0.25 14.61 21.55
N PRO A 99 -1.02 14.91 21.87
CA PRO A 99 -2.10 14.95 20.90
C PRO A 99 -1.98 16.14 19.93
N ILE A 100 -2.29 15.89 18.66
CA ILE A 100 -2.57 16.90 17.63
C ILE A 100 -4.08 17.17 17.53
N PHE A 101 -4.89 16.17 17.90
CA PHE A 101 -6.34 16.15 17.79
C PHE A 101 -6.98 15.80 19.13
N PRO A 102 -8.23 16.21 19.39
CA PRO A 102 -9.00 15.67 20.51
C PRO A 102 -9.12 14.15 20.36
N ASN A 103 -9.21 13.45 21.50
CA ASN A 103 -9.36 12.00 21.56
C ASN A 103 -8.34 11.20 20.73
N HIS A 104 -7.11 11.70 20.61
CA HIS A 104 -6.07 11.07 19.80
C HIS A 104 -5.54 9.77 20.44
N LEU A 105 -5.59 8.67 19.69
CA LEU A 105 -5.18 7.34 20.10
C LEU A 105 -3.97 6.84 19.30
N VAL A 106 -3.20 5.94 19.91
CA VAL A 106 -2.20 5.08 19.28
C VAL A 106 -2.64 3.62 19.43
N ILE A 107 -2.63 2.87 18.33
CA ILE A 107 -3.01 1.46 18.27
C ILE A 107 -1.77 0.66 17.88
N ALA A 108 -1.06 0.11 18.87
CA ALA A 108 0.21 -0.58 18.67
C ALA A 108 0.05 -2.10 18.77
N ARG A 109 0.79 -2.88 17.98
CA ARG A 109 0.83 -4.34 18.13
C ARG A 109 1.25 -4.70 19.56
N ASP A 110 0.66 -5.75 20.12
CA ASP A 110 0.99 -6.24 21.46
C ASP A 110 2.38 -6.91 21.54
N VAL A 111 2.98 -7.18 20.37
CA VAL A 111 4.34 -7.70 20.19
C VAL A 111 5.19 -6.68 19.44
N HIS A 112 6.48 -6.63 19.76
CA HIS A 112 7.45 -5.75 19.10
C HIS A 112 7.80 -6.33 17.72
N VAL A 113 7.19 -5.78 16.67
CA VAL A 113 7.44 -6.16 15.28
C VAL A 113 7.57 -4.91 14.42
N PRO A 114 8.41 -4.90 13.37
CA PRO A 114 8.60 -3.71 12.53
C PRO A 114 7.31 -3.13 11.96
N GLN A 115 7.32 -1.81 11.75
CA GLN A 115 6.25 -1.07 11.08
C GLN A 115 6.10 -1.58 9.64
N SER A 116 4.88 -1.98 9.25
CA SER A 116 4.56 -2.37 7.86
C SER A 116 3.06 -2.35 7.60
N VAL A 117 2.65 -1.79 6.46
CA VAL A 117 1.24 -1.79 6.02
C VAL A 117 0.77 -3.17 5.54
N TRP A 118 1.71 -4.01 5.09
CA TRP A 118 1.40 -5.34 4.59
C TRP A 118 0.84 -6.24 5.69
N HIS A 119 -0.20 -7.02 5.38
CA HIS A 119 -1.01 -7.83 6.31
C HIS A 119 -1.84 -7.07 7.36
N ASN A 120 -1.60 -5.77 7.49
CA ASN A 120 -1.95 -4.94 8.62
C ASN A 120 -3.09 -3.96 8.28
N PHE A 121 -3.16 -3.51 7.02
CA PHE A 121 -4.20 -2.60 6.53
C PHE A 121 -5.64 -3.04 6.84
N VAL A 122 -5.93 -4.33 6.72
CA VAL A 122 -7.28 -4.84 6.97
C VAL A 122 -7.70 -4.68 8.43
N ASP A 123 -6.75 -4.80 9.36
CA ASP A 123 -7.02 -4.61 10.79
C ASP A 123 -7.30 -3.12 11.09
N MET A 124 -6.72 -2.18 10.31
CA MET A 124 -7.07 -0.75 10.40
C MET A 124 -8.54 -0.51 10.01
N MET A 125 -8.99 -1.14 8.92
CA MET A 125 -10.39 -1.04 8.48
C MET A 125 -11.35 -1.69 9.47
N ASP A 126 -10.98 -2.82 10.06
CA ASP A 126 -11.78 -3.46 11.11
C ASP A 126 -11.91 -2.55 12.35
N PHE A 127 -10.84 -1.84 12.72
CA PHE A 127 -10.89 -0.83 13.78
C PHE A 127 -11.82 0.34 13.42
N ALA A 128 -11.66 0.91 12.22
CA ALA A 128 -12.51 2.00 11.74
C ALA A 128 -13.99 1.59 11.63
N ARG A 129 -14.27 0.33 11.29
CA ARG A 129 -15.65 -0.20 11.27
C ARG A 129 -16.21 -0.40 12.68
N LYS A 130 -15.39 -0.83 13.65
CA LYS A 130 -15.79 -0.97 15.06
C LYS A 130 -16.08 0.39 15.70
N TYR A 131 -15.30 1.41 15.33
CA TYR A 131 -15.41 2.78 15.86
C TYR A 131 -15.61 3.78 14.71
N PRO A 132 -16.82 3.86 14.12
CA PRO A 132 -17.08 4.64 12.90
C PRO A 132 -16.89 6.16 13.06
N ASP A 133 -16.91 6.66 14.30
CA ASP A 133 -16.60 8.06 14.61
C ASP A 133 -15.10 8.39 14.51
N TYR A 134 -14.26 7.40 14.21
CA TYR A 134 -12.81 7.55 14.09
C TYR A 134 -12.32 7.29 12.67
N LEU A 135 -11.35 8.12 12.26
CA LEU A 135 -10.43 7.84 11.17
C LEU A 135 -9.16 7.22 11.76
N VAL A 136 -8.64 6.19 11.10
CA VAL A 136 -7.36 5.56 11.43
C VAL A 136 -6.33 5.96 10.38
N PHE A 137 -5.13 6.35 10.81
CA PHE A 137 -4.04 6.70 9.91
C PHE A 137 -2.73 5.99 10.26
N TYR A 138 -1.90 5.84 9.24
CA TYR A 138 -0.64 5.11 9.25
C TYR A 138 0.45 5.96 8.59
N ASN A 139 1.61 5.99 9.22
CA ASN A 139 2.85 6.47 8.62
C ASN A 139 3.69 5.27 8.22
N GLY A 140 4.10 5.18 6.96
CA GLY A 140 5.13 4.23 6.54
C GLY A 140 6.41 4.40 7.36
N PRO A 141 7.27 3.35 7.44
CA PRO A 141 8.49 3.37 8.26
C PRO A 141 9.35 4.61 8.02
N ASP A 142 9.51 4.97 6.74
CA ASP A 142 10.25 6.14 6.26
C ASP A 142 9.29 7.26 5.79
N SER A 143 8.16 7.45 6.48
CA SER A 143 7.13 8.45 6.14
C SER A 143 6.53 9.16 7.36
N GLY A 144 7.36 9.35 8.39
CA GLY A 144 6.98 10.05 9.63
C GLY A 144 6.53 9.13 10.76
N ALA A 145 6.88 7.84 10.73
CA ALA A 145 6.68 6.95 11.87
C ALA A 145 7.63 7.30 13.01
N SER A 146 7.09 7.46 14.22
CA SER A 146 7.90 7.77 15.42
C SER A 146 8.64 6.56 16.01
N ALA A 147 8.17 5.35 15.68
CA ALA A 147 8.74 4.07 16.09
C ALA A 147 8.69 3.10 14.90
N PRO A 148 9.61 3.22 13.92
CA PRO A 148 9.60 2.38 12.72
C PRO A 148 9.87 0.89 13.03
N ASP A 149 10.40 0.60 14.22
CA ASP A 149 10.68 -0.75 14.71
C ASP A 149 9.49 -1.41 15.42
N HIS A 150 8.40 -0.68 15.72
CA HIS A 150 7.20 -1.23 16.37
C HIS A 150 5.91 -0.81 15.66
N MET A 151 5.23 -1.79 15.08
CA MET A 151 3.99 -1.64 14.33
C MET A 151 2.89 -0.92 15.10
N HIS A 152 2.43 0.21 14.57
CA HIS A 152 1.34 1.00 15.14
C HIS A 152 0.59 1.83 14.10
N TYR A 153 -0.66 2.14 14.43
CA TYR A 153 -1.49 3.16 13.78
C TYR A 153 -1.85 4.24 14.79
N GLN A 154 -2.46 5.30 14.30
CA GLN A 154 -3.09 6.31 15.13
C GLN A 154 -4.56 6.43 14.74
N ALA A 155 -5.42 6.82 15.68
CA ALA A 155 -6.82 7.07 15.41
C ALA A 155 -7.26 8.38 16.03
N ILE A 156 -8.09 9.12 15.28
CA ILE A 156 -8.61 10.43 15.65
C ILE A 156 -10.09 10.51 15.25
N PRO A 157 -10.89 11.41 15.84
CA PRO A 157 -12.24 11.66 15.36
C PRO A 157 -12.26 11.96 13.86
N THR A 158 -13.21 11.37 13.15
CA THR A 158 -13.42 11.57 11.71
C THR A 158 -13.79 13.04 11.41
N GLY A 159 -13.39 13.55 10.25
CA GLY A 159 -13.66 14.93 9.82
C GLY A 159 -12.67 15.97 10.37
N MET A 160 -11.69 15.56 11.18
CA MET A 160 -10.65 16.44 11.72
C MET A 160 -9.55 16.82 10.71
N LEU A 161 -9.43 16.06 9.60
CA LEU A 161 -8.42 16.28 8.58
C LEU A 161 -8.98 17.06 7.38
N PRO A 162 -8.40 18.21 7.00
CA PRO A 162 -8.91 18.97 5.86
C PRO A 162 -8.91 18.19 4.54
N LEU A 163 -7.88 17.37 4.27
CA LEU A 163 -7.82 16.56 3.06
C LEU A 163 -8.91 15.49 3.01
N GLN A 164 -9.25 14.87 4.15
CA GLN A 164 -10.38 13.93 4.24
C GLN A 164 -11.66 14.59 3.75
N ASN A 165 -11.98 15.76 4.32
CA ASN A 165 -13.21 16.49 4.01
C ASN A 165 -13.26 16.95 2.54
N ALA A 166 -12.10 17.30 1.96
CA ALA A 166 -12.00 17.68 0.55
C ALA A 166 -12.24 16.49 -0.39
N ILE A 167 -11.63 15.34 -0.09
CA ILE A 167 -11.81 14.10 -0.86
C ILE A 167 -13.25 13.63 -0.78
N ASP A 168 -13.88 13.65 0.40
CA ASP A 168 -15.26 13.19 0.56
C ASP A 168 -16.22 14.02 -0.30
N ARG A 169 -16.13 15.36 -0.23
CA ARG A 169 -16.93 16.25 -1.09
C ARG A 169 -16.70 15.98 -2.57
N TRP A 170 -15.44 15.85 -2.97
CA TRP A 170 -15.07 15.62 -4.36
C TRP A 170 -15.59 14.27 -4.88
N LEU A 171 -15.51 13.19 -4.08
CA LEU A 171 -16.05 11.88 -4.45
C LEU A 171 -17.57 11.89 -4.60
N ASP A 172 -18.28 12.66 -3.77
CA ASP A 172 -19.74 12.77 -3.80
C ASP A 172 -20.27 13.50 -5.06
N GLU A 173 -19.41 14.23 -5.79
CA GLU A 173 -19.72 14.87 -7.07
C GLU A 173 -19.76 13.89 -8.26
N GLY A 174 -19.47 12.60 -8.06
CA GLY A 174 -19.62 11.57 -9.09
C GLY A 174 -18.40 11.42 -10.02
N GLN A 175 -17.21 11.33 -9.43
CA GLN A 175 -15.94 11.22 -10.17
C GLN A 175 -15.82 9.92 -10.97
N THR A 176 -15.03 9.96 -12.04
CA THR A 176 -14.67 8.76 -12.81
C THR A 176 -13.46 8.07 -12.15
N PRO A 177 -13.54 6.77 -11.84
CA PRO A 177 -12.42 6.05 -11.24
C PRO A 177 -11.28 5.85 -12.24
N LEU A 178 -10.05 5.99 -11.76
CA LEU A 178 -8.83 5.63 -12.49
C LEU A 178 -8.75 4.10 -12.68
N ALA A 179 -9.12 3.34 -11.64
CA ALA A 179 -9.18 1.89 -11.70
C ALA A 179 -10.38 1.35 -10.89
N THR A 180 -11.00 0.27 -11.37
CA THR A 180 -12.19 -0.32 -10.73
C THR A 180 -11.91 -1.74 -10.28
N GLY A 181 -12.02 -1.97 -8.96
CA GLY A 181 -12.21 -3.20 -8.17
C GLY A 181 -13.40 -4.06 -8.57
N GLN A 182 -13.63 -5.19 -7.90
CA GLN A 182 -14.93 -5.87 -7.99
C GLN A 182 -15.98 -4.98 -7.29
N ASP A 183 -15.74 -4.72 -6.00
CA ASP A 183 -16.58 -3.81 -5.18
C ASP A 183 -15.80 -2.58 -4.71
N ALA A 184 -14.69 -2.25 -5.36
CA ALA A 184 -13.82 -1.14 -4.98
C ALA A 184 -13.57 -0.20 -6.16
N LYS A 185 -13.27 1.06 -5.90
CA LYS A 185 -12.90 2.05 -6.91
C LYS A 185 -11.73 2.86 -6.40
N LEU A 186 -10.79 3.19 -7.29
CA LEU A 186 -9.61 3.98 -7.01
C LEU A 186 -9.59 5.20 -7.93
N TYR A 187 -9.23 6.34 -7.37
CA TYR A 187 -9.28 7.66 -7.97
C TYR A 187 -7.95 8.36 -7.74
N HIS A 188 -7.51 9.12 -8.74
CA HIS A 188 -6.44 10.10 -8.55
C HIS A 188 -7.07 11.44 -8.18
N PHE A 189 -6.67 11.99 -7.03
CA PHE A 189 -7.21 13.26 -6.53
C PHE A 189 -6.33 14.41 -7.03
N PRO A 190 -6.88 15.38 -7.80
CA PRO A 190 -6.08 16.35 -8.55
C PRO A 190 -5.72 17.63 -7.76
N HIS A 191 -6.03 17.68 -6.47
CA HIS A 191 -5.85 18.87 -5.63
C HIS A 191 -4.89 18.59 -4.47
N PHE A 192 -4.57 19.63 -3.69
CA PHE A 192 -3.65 19.61 -2.55
C PHE A 192 -2.17 19.38 -2.93
N CYS A 193 -1.79 18.17 -3.33
CA CYS A 193 -0.41 17.85 -3.74
C CYS A 193 -0.38 16.64 -4.69
N ARG A 194 0.80 16.31 -5.21
CA ARG A 194 1.01 15.10 -6.02
C ARG A 194 0.83 13.83 -5.20
N GLY A 195 0.48 12.74 -5.89
CA GLY A 195 0.46 11.40 -5.33
C GLY A 195 -0.71 11.12 -4.37
N VAL A 196 -1.79 11.91 -4.44
CA VAL A 196 -2.99 11.67 -3.65
C VAL A 196 -3.93 10.73 -4.39
N TYR A 197 -4.23 9.59 -3.78
CA TYR A 197 -5.16 8.60 -4.30
C TYR A 197 -6.26 8.30 -3.30
N ALA A 198 -7.51 8.32 -3.76
CA ALA A 198 -8.67 7.98 -2.94
C ALA A 198 -9.25 6.62 -3.37
N LEU A 199 -9.73 5.85 -2.40
CA LEU A 199 -10.36 4.56 -2.60
C LEU A 199 -11.68 4.49 -1.83
N ARG A 200 -12.66 3.82 -2.43
CA ARG A 200 -13.93 3.49 -1.76
C ARG A 200 -14.34 2.07 -2.10
N SER A 201 -14.99 1.38 -1.16
CA SER A 201 -15.46 0.00 -1.36
C SER A 201 -16.54 -0.42 -0.37
N ASP A 202 -17.39 -1.35 -0.82
CA ASP A 202 -18.39 -2.01 0.03
C ASP A 202 -17.77 -3.06 0.96
N THR A 203 -16.61 -3.62 0.60
CA THR A 203 -15.96 -4.69 1.39
C THR A 203 -14.49 -4.39 1.69
N PRO A 204 -13.99 -4.77 2.88
CA PRO A 204 -12.60 -4.52 3.23
C PRO A 204 -11.64 -5.36 2.37
N LYS A 205 -12.09 -6.52 1.87
CA LYS A 205 -11.29 -7.40 1.00
C LYS A 205 -11.07 -6.75 -0.37
N SER A 206 -12.13 -6.21 -0.98
CA SER A 206 -12.04 -5.53 -2.29
C SER A 206 -11.21 -4.24 -2.18
N LEU A 207 -11.40 -3.45 -1.11
CA LEU A 207 -10.56 -2.28 -0.84
C LEU A 207 -9.07 -2.65 -0.69
N ALA A 208 -8.77 -3.65 0.16
CA ALA A 208 -7.39 -4.10 0.38
C ALA A 208 -6.73 -4.58 -0.90
N LYS A 209 -7.43 -5.37 -1.73
CA LYS A 209 -6.89 -5.84 -3.01
C LYS A 209 -6.50 -4.68 -3.92
N LEU A 210 -7.36 -3.65 -4.02
CA LEU A 210 -7.10 -2.50 -4.88
C LEU A 210 -6.02 -1.57 -4.30
N PHE A 211 -5.97 -1.41 -2.98
CA PHE A 211 -4.90 -0.70 -2.29
C PHE A 211 -3.54 -1.37 -2.49
N TYR A 212 -3.43 -2.68 -2.30
CA TYR A 212 -2.16 -3.38 -2.52
C TYR A 212 -1.71 -3.31 -3.98
N GLN A 213 -2.63 -3.31 -4.94
CA GLN A 213 -2.31 -3.03 -6.34
C GLN A 213 -1.73 -1.63 -6.56
N LEU A 214 -2.26 -0.61 -5.87
CA LEU A 214 -1.68 0.74 -5.90
C LEU A 214 -0.26 0.72 -5.32
N VAL A 215 -0.05 0.09 -4.16
CA VAL A 215 1.26 -0.01 -3.51
C VAL A 215 2.27 -0.71 -4.43
N ASP A 216 1.89 -1.80 -5.09
CA ASP A 216 2.74 -2.53 -6.04
C ASP A 216 3.11 -1.68 -7.29
N CYS A 217 2.37 -0.61 -7.58
CA CYS A 217 2.68 0.34 -8.66
C CYS A 217 3.66 1.44 -8.24
N CYS A 218 3.87 1.64 -6.95
CA CYS A 218 4.67 2.72 -6.39
C CYS A 218 6.17 2.41 -6.46
N PRO A 219 7.03 3.45 -6.60
CA PRO A 219 8.47 3.27 -6.50
C PRO A 219 8.87 2.89 -5.06
N ILE A 220 9.87 2.03 -4.93
CA ILE A 220 10.56 1.74 -3.66
C ILE A 220 11.90 2.46 -3.70
N ILE A 221 12.19 3.24 -2.65
CA ILE A 221 13.42 4.02 -2.55
C ILE A 221 14.51 3.16 -1.91
N GLY A 222 15.58 2.88 -2.66
CA GLY A 222 16.68 2.03 -2.18
C GLY A 222 16.20 0.65 -1.76
N ASN A 223 16.52 0.26 -0.51
CA ASN A 223 16.14 -1.02 0.08
C ASN A 223 15.05 -0.85 1.18
N GLU A 224 14.24 0.19 1.08
CA GLU A 224 13.14 0.40 2.02
C GLU A 224 12.13 -0.76 1.97
N PRO A 225 11.54 -1.14 3.11
CA PRO A 225 10.68 -2.32 3.19
C PRO A 225 9.34 -2.16 2.47
N GLU A 226 8.91 -0.92 2.22
CA GLU A 226 7.71 -0.58 1.49
C GLU A 226 7.82 0.82 0.85
N PRO A 227 7.00 1.16 -0.16
CA PRO A 227 6.93 2.52 -0.70
C PRO A 227 6.58 3.54 0.38
N ARG A 228 7.20 4.72 0.32
CA ARG A 228 6.91 5.81 1.26
C ARG A 228 5.49 6.33 1.04
N LEU A 229 4.67 6.27 2.08
CA LEU A 229 3.27 6.69 2.04
C LEU A 229 2.71 7.08 3.40
N ASN A 230 1.69 7.92 3.38
CA ASN A 230 0.75 8.11 4.48
C ASN A 230 -0.62 7.56 4.07
N LEU A 231 -1.22 6.75 4.92
CA LEU A 231 -2.46 6.02 4.64
C LEU A 231 -3.52 6.36 5.67
N PHE A 232 -4.76 6.56 5.23
CA PHE A 232 -5.89 6.94 6.06
C PHE A 232 -7.09 6.08 5.69
N CYS A 233 -7.79 5.51 6.67
CA CYS A 233 -9.01 4.74 6.43
C CYS A 233 -10.09 5.04 7.47
N TYR A 234 -11.34 5.07 7.02
CA TYR A 234 -12.50 5.41 7.82
C TYR A 234 -13.76 4.79 7.21
N CYS A 235 -14.86 4.76 7.97
CA CYS A 235 -16.16 4.43 7.44
C CYS A 235 -16.94 5.73 7.16
N TYR A 236 -17.51 5.86 5.97
CA TYR A 236 -18.34 6.99 5.57
C TYR A 236 -19.66 6.45 5.02
N GLN A 237 -20.78 6.73 5.69
CA GLN A 237 -22.11 6.24 5.28
C GLN A 237 -22.12 4.72 4.97
N GLU A 238 -21.59 3.91 5.90
CA GLU A 238 -21.44 2.45 5.79
C GLU A 238 -20.43 1.93 4.75
N GLU A 239 -19.84 2.80 3.94
CA GLU A 239 -18.80 2.49 2.98
C GLU A 239 -17.40 2.55 3.61
N TYR A 240 -16.49 1.66 3.20
CA TYR A 240 -15.07 1.81 3.53
C TYR A 240 -14.45 2.84 2.60
N ARG A 241 -13.96 3.95 3.16
CA ARG A 241 -13.16 4.94 2.44
C ARG A 241 -11.72 4.94 2.93
N CYS A 242 -10.83 5.22 2.00
CA CYS A 242 -9.40 5.31 2.26
C CYS A 242 -8.79 6.37 1.34
N PHE A 243 -7.76 7.06 1.80
CA PHE A 243 -6.89 7.80 0.90
C PHE A 243 -5.42 7.61 1.28
N VAL A 244 -4.57 7.81 0.28
CA VAL A 244 -3.13 7.63 0.36
C VAL A 244 -2.48 8.90 -0.16
N VAL A 245 -1.42 9.32 0.51
CA VAL A 245 -0.50 10.36 0.02
C VAL A 245 0.86 9.72 -0.17
N LEU A 246 1.28 9.60 -1.42
CA LEU A 246 2.57 9.01 -1.79
C LEU A 246 3.70 10.01 -1.59
N ARG A 247 4.83 9.54 -1.06
CA ARG A 247 5.93 10.37 -0.58
C ARG A 247 7.21 10.10 -1.38
N GLY A 248 7.98 11.15 -1.65
CA GLY A 248 9.33 11.09 -2.21
C GLY A 248 10.41 11.29 -1.15
N ALA A 249 10.15 12.16 -0.17
CA ALA A 249 11.08 12.50 0.91
C ALA A 249 10.40 12.52 2.30
N VAL A 250 11.20 12.34 3.35
CA VAL A 250 10.72 12.44 4.74
C VAL A 250 10.54 13.92 5.14
N ARG A 251 11.46 14.78 4.70
CA ARG A 251 11.59 16.20 5.06
C ARG A 251 11.89 17.03 3.82
N SER A 252 11.43 18.28 3.81
CA SER A 252 11.86 19.29 2.83
C SER A 252 13.26 19.79 3.15
N HIS A 253 13.86 20.55 2.23
CA HIS A 253 15.18 21.15 2.42
C HIS A 253 15.23 22.09 3.63
N HIS A 254 14.11 22.77 3.97
CA HIS A 254 14.01 23.69 5.11
C HIS A 254 14.38 23.05 6.45
N TYR A 255 14.23 21.73 6.62
CA TYR A 255 14.65 21.06 7.86
C TYR A 255 16.17 21.08 8.03
N TYR A 256 16.89 21.05 6.91
CA TYR A 256 18.35 20.95 6.85
C TYR A 256 19.02 22.31 6.65
N SER A 257 18.27 23.37 6.38
CA SER A 257 18.81 24.72 6.23
C SER A 257 19.09 25.35 7.60
N ASP A 258 20.00 26.34 7.60
CA ASP A 258 20.33 27.16 8.75
C ASP A 258 19.69 28.55 8.62
N GLY A 259 19.45 29.22 9.76
CA GLY A 259 19.02 30.61 9.78
C GLY A 259 17.54 30.82 9.42
N PRO A 260 17.17 31.93 8.74
CA PRO A 260 15.77 32.31 8.54
C PRO A 260 14.94 31.30 7.75
N ASP A 261 15.57 30.53 6.86
CA ASP A 261 14.93 29.52 6.02
C ASP A 261 14.60 28.22 6.79
N HIS A 262 15.22 28.02 7.95
CA HIS A 262 15.04 26.81 8.75
C HIS A 262 13.59 26.65 9.24
N LEU A 263 13.07 25.42 9.12
CA LEU A 263 11.84 24.96 9.75
C LEU A 263 12.08 23.63 10.45
N THR A 264 11.65 23.49 11.71
CA THR A 264 11.75 22.20 12.42
C THR A 264 10.76 21.15 11.93
N MET A 265 9.88 21.50 10.99
CA MET A 265 8.79 20.66 10.55
C MET A 265 9.28 19.36 9.89
N THR A 266 8.74 18.21 10.33
CA THR A 266 8.94 16.90 9.71
C THR A 266 7.57 16.35 9.33
N PRO A 267 7.12 16.49 8.07
CA PRO A 267 5.77 16.15 7.65
C PRO A 267 5.42 14.67 7.91
N GLY A 268 4.48 14.42 8.82
CA GLY A 268 3.83 13.13 9.04
C GLY A 268 2.41 13.11 8.48
N ALA A 269 1.64 12.05 8.77
CA ALA A 269 0.28 11.90 8.26
C ALA A 269 -0.65 13.10 8.56
N ALA A 270 -0.54 13.76 9.72
CA ALA A 270 -1.35 14.93 10.00
C ALA A 270 -1.07 16.06 8.99
N ASP A 271 0.21 16.37 8.78
CA ASP A 271 0.67 17.42 7.85
C ASP A 271 0.28 17.07 6.41
N MET A 272 0.52 15.83 6.00
CA MET A 272 0.16 15.31 4.68
C MET A 272 -1.35 15.18 4.45
N ALA A 273 -2.18 15.42 5.46
CA ALA A 273 -3.63 15.49 5.32
C ALA A 273 -4.19 16.90 5.61
N GLY A 274 -3.33 17.92 5.54
CA GLY A 274 -3.69 19.34 5.63
C GLY A 274 -3.74 19.90 7.06
N MET A 275 -3.22 19.17 8.06
CA MET A 275 -3.08 19.65 9.43
C MET A 275 -1.59 19.78 9.80
N PHE A 276 -1.02 20.93 9.48
CA PHE A 276 0.39 21.26 9.64
C PHE A 276 0.71 21.60 11.10
N VAL A 277 1.66 20.89 11.73
CA VAL A 277 1.96 21.05 13.17
C VAL A 277 3.35 21.63 13.38
N CYS A 278 3.40 22.82 13.98
CA CYS A 278 4.63 23.54 14.29
C CYS A 278 4.88 23.59 15.80
N PRO A 279 5.96 22.99 16.31
CA PRO A 279 6.31 23.13 17.73
C PRO A 279 6.87 24.49 18.11
N ARG A 280 7.53 25.17 17.16
CA ARG A 280 8.12 26.50 17.36
C ARG A 280 7.17 27.57 16.84
N LYS A 281 6.98 28.62 17.64
CA LYS A 281 6.16 29.78 17.24
C LYS A 281 6.72 30.49 16.01
N GLU A 282 8.04 30.57 15.91
CA GLU A 282 8.73 31.15 14.76
C GLU A 282 8.36 30.42 13.45
N ASP A 283 8.47 29.09 13.41
CA ASP A 283 8.10 28.28 12.24
C ASP A 283 6.62 28.47 11.90
N TYR A 284 5.75 28.44 12.92
CA TYR A 284 4.32 28.69 12.76
C TYR A 284 4.06 30.05 12.11
N ASP A 285 4.75 31.10 12.54
CA ASP A 285 4.58 32.45 12.01
C ASP A 285 5.05 32.58 10.56
N LYS A 286 6.12 31.87 10.18
CA LYS A 286 6.62 31.81 8.80
C LYS A 286 5.65 31.14 7.83
N LEU A 287 4.80 30.21 8.29
CA LEU A 287 3.95 29.42 7.39
C LEU A 287 3.00 30.28 6.55
N THR A 288 3.08 30.09 5.24
CA THR A 288 2.14 30.62 4.23
C THR A 288 1.68 29.48 3.33
N GLY A 289 0.61 29.69 2.55
CA GLY A 289 0.17 28.69 1.57
C GLY A 289 1.27 28.33 0.57
N ALA A 290 2.02 29.32 0.08
CA ALA A 290 3.12 29.11 -0.87
C ALA A 290 4.26 28.28 -0.27
N LEU A 291 4.64 28.55 0.98
CA LEU A 291 5.67 27.77 1.68
C LEU A 291 5.23 26.32 1.93
N LEU A 292 3.94 26.11 2.22
CA LEU A 292 3.40 24.77 2.36
C LEU A 292 3.31 24.01 1.02
N ASP A 293 2.93 24.70 -0.06
CA ASP A 293 2.98 24.13 -1.42
C ASP A 293 4.41 23.68 -1.76
N GLU A 294 5.43 24.50 -1.47
CA GLU A 294 6.84 24.18 -1.67
C GLU A 294 7.28 22.95 -0.84
N ILE A 295 6.97 22.92 0.46
CA ILE A 295 7.27 21.78 1.33
C ILE A 295 6.65 20.49 0.78
N LEU A 296 5.39 20.53 0.37
CA LEU A 296 4.69 19.37 -0.19
C LEU A 296 5.27 18.95 -1.54
N ASP A 297 5.70 19.90 -2.37
CA ASP A 297 6.33 19.63 -3.66
C ASP A 297 7.58 18.74 -3.49
N GLU A 298 8.44 19.09 -2.54
CA GLU A 298 9.68 18.37 -2.26
C GLU A 298 9.46 17.01 -1.59
N VAL A 299 8.37 16.91 -0.83
CA VAL A 299 8.09 15.78 0.05
C VAL A 299 7.24 14.71 -0.62
N CYS A 300 6.40 15.08 -1.58
CA CYS A 300 5.60 14.16 -2.38
C CYS A 300 6.42 13.51 -3.48
N ILE A 301 5.86 12.49 -4.12
CA ILE A 301 6.49 11.83 -5.28
C ILE A 301 6.71 12.83 -6.43
N SER A 302 7.68 12.51 -7.30
CA SER A 302 7.98 13.33 -8.47
C SER A 302 6.82 13.29 -9.49
N PRO A 303 6.73 14.30 -10.39
CA PRO A 303 5.75 14.26 -11.48
C PRO A 303 5.87 13.02 -12.38
N GLU A 304 7.08 12.48 -12.56
CA GLU A 304 7.29 11.25 -13.34
C GLU A 304 6.78 10.02 -12.60
N ASP A 305 7.08 9.90 -11.30
CA ASP A 305 6.58 8.78 -10.49
C ASP A 305 5.06 8.79 -10.42
N GLU A 306 4.42 9.96 -10.28
CA GLU A 306 2.97 10.06 -10.28
C GLU A 306 2.36 9.58 -11.60
N ARG A 307 2.92 10.03 -12.73
CA ARG A 307 2.52 9.54 -14.06
C ARG A 307 2.70 8.03 -14.16
N MET A 308 3.83 7.50 -13.70
CA MET A 308 4.14 6.08 -13.76
C MET A 308 3.22 5.24 -12.89
N VAL A 309 2.83 5.71 -11.69
CA VAL A 309 1.84 5.04 -10.84
C VAL A 309 0.49 4.97 -11.55
N ALA A 310 -0.02 6.10 -12.05
CA ALA A 310 -1.30 6.15 -12.74
C ALA A 310 -1.32 5.28 -14.02
N TRP A 311 -0.23 5.32 -14.77
CA TRP A 311 -0.04 4.49 -15.96
C TRP A 311 0.04 3.00 -15.59
N ARG A 312 0.81 2.61 -14.57
CA ARG A 312 0.85 1.20 -14.09
C ARG A 312 -0.51 0.71 -13.63
N MET A 313 -1.31 1.57 -12.99
CA MET A 313 -2.68 1.23 -12.56
C MET A 313 -3.67 1.01 -13.71
N THR A 314 -3.40 1.57 -14.89
CA THR A 314 -4.34 1.56 -16.03
C THR A 314 -3.86 0.75 -17.23
N ARG A 315 -2.57 0.41 -17.29
CA ARG A 315 -1.98 -0.33 -18.41
C ARG A 315 -2.64 -1.69 -18.61
N ARG A 316 -2.71 -2.10 -19.87
CA ARG A 316 -3.22 -3.40 -20.31
C ARG A 316 -2.13 -4.12 -21.09
N GLN A 317 -2.31 -5.42 -21.26
CA GLN A 317 -1.44 -6.27 -22.07
C GLN A 317 -2.32 -7.33 -22.76
N PRO A 318 -2.05 -7.66 -24.04
CA PRO A 318 -2.67 -8.81 -24.70
C PRO A 318 -2.41 -10.08 -23.91
N LYS A 319 -3.40 -10.97 -23.88
CA LYS A 319 -3.21 -12.32 -23.36
C LYS A 319 -2.81 -13.26 -24.49
N ILE A 320 -1.93 -14.19 -24.19
CA ILE A 320 -1.43 -15.23 -25.08
C ILE A 320 -1.59 -16.58 -24.40
N ASP A 321 -1.71 -17.64 -25.20
CA ASP A 321 -1.70 -19.02 -24.73
C ASP A 321 -0.32 -19.63 -24.96
N VAL A 322 0.35 -20.03 -23.88
CA VAL A 322 1.71 -20.59 -23.93
C VAL A 322 1.66 -22.06 -23.56
N PRO A 323 2.12 -23.00 -24.40
CA PRO A 323 2.13 -24.42 -24.05
C PRO A 323 3.07 -24.68 -22.86
N ILE A 324 2.59 -25.45 -21.87
CA ILE A 324 3.34 -25.78 -20.65
C ILE A 324 3.70 -27.26 -20.59
N ALA A 325 2.71 -28.14 -20.75
CA ALA A 325 2.86 -29.58 -20.56
C ALA A 325 1.86 -30.35 -21.41
N SER A 326 2.18 -31.61 -21.71
CA SER A 326 1.28 -32.52 -22.40
C SER A 326 1.44 -33.96 -21.89
N GLY A 327 0.35 -34.72 -21.87
CA GLY A 327 0.37 -36.14 -21.52
C GLY A 327 -1.02 -36.71 -21.27
N ASP A 328 -1.08 -37.99 -20.91
CA ASP A 328 -2.34 -38.68 -20.61
C ASP A 328 -2.92 -38.28 -19.24
N SER A 329 -2.10 -37.71 -18.37
CA SER A 329 -2.50 -37.19 -17.08
C SER A 329 -1.61 -36.02 -16.68
N ILE A 330 -2.21 -34.93 -16.20
CA ILE A 330 -1.49 -33.74 -15.72
C ILE A 330 -1.96 -33.44 -14.30
N VAL A 331 -1.02 -33.24 -13.39
CA VAL A 331 -1.28 -32.84 -12.01
C VAL A 331 -0.98 -31.35 -11.87
N PHE A 332 -1.92 -30.60 -11.31
CA PHE A 332 -1.84 -29.16 -11.16
C PHE A 332 -2.41 -28.70 -9.82
N GLU A 333 -2.16 -27.47 -9.40
CA GLU A 333 -2.68 -26.91 -8.16
C GLU A 333 -2.98 -25.43 -8.36
N MET A 334 -4.18 -24.99 -7.97
CA MET A 334 -4.55 -23.58 -7.94
C MET A 334 -4.19 -23.00 -6.57
N ILE A 335 -3.27 -22.04 -6.52
CA ILE A 335 -2.72 -21.54 -5.24
C ILE A 335 -3.82 -20.83 -4.43
N SER A 336 -4.75 -20.17 -5.09
CA SER A 336 -5.76 -19.33 -4.44
C SER A 336 -6.92 -20.09 -3.79
N ASP A 337 -7.22 -21.31 -4.23
CA ASP A 337 -8.36 -22.07 -3.71
C ASP A 337 -7.99 -22.97 -2.51
N GLY A 338 -6.70 -23.26 -2.33
CA GLY A 338 -6.20 -24.10 -1.24
C GLY A 338 -6.66 -25.57 -1.34
N ALA A 339 -7.15 -26.01 -2.51
CA ALA A 339 -7.60 -27.38 -2.73
C ALA A 339 -6.43 -28.38 -2.83
N GLY A 340 -5.19 -27.88 -2.93
CA GLY A 340 -4.00 -28.70 -3.12
C GLY A 340 -3.91 -29.32 -4.52
N PRO A 341 -3.02 -30.31 -4.72
CA PRO A 341 -2.83 -30.95 -6.02
C PRO A 341 -4.08 -31.68 -6.52
N GLN A 342 -4.48 -31.35 -7.74
CA GLN A 342 -5.58 -31.92 -8.50
C GLN A 342 -5.06 -32.59 -9.78
N ARG A 343 -5.88 -33.42 -10.42
CA ARG A 343 -5.49 -34.18 -11.62
C ARG A 343 -6.55 -34.08 -12.70
N VAL A 344 -6.08 -33.88 -13.93
CA VAL A 344 -6.85 -34.14 -15.15
C VAL A 344 -6.29 -35.39 -15.83
N SER A 345 -7.14 -36.20 -16.48
CA SER A 345 -6.70 -37.42 -17.16
C SER A 345 -7.49 -37.65 -18.45
N LEU A 346 -6.84 -38.23 -19.46
CA LEU A 346 -7.47 -38.50 -20.74
C LEU A 346 -8.39 -39.71 -20.60
N CYS A 347 -9.67 -39.52 -20.91
CA CYS A 347 -10.68 -40.56 -20.85
C CYS A 347 -11.61 -40.41 -22.06
N GLU A 348 -11.71 -41.45 -22.87
CA GLU A 348 -12.57 -41.47 -24.08
C GLU A 348 -12.34 -40.28 -25.04
N GLY A 349 -11.08 -39.85 -25.19
CA GLY A 349 -10.72 -38.71 -26.03
C GLY A 349 -11.12 -37.33 -25.45
N ARG A 350 -11.58 -37.29 -24.20
CA ARG A 350 -11.96 -36.09 -23.45
C ARG A 350 -11.16 -35.98 -22.15
N ILE A 351 -11.30 -34.84 -21.49
CA ILE A 351 -10.63 -34.55 -20.21
C ILE A 351 -11.54 -35.02 -19.07
N ASP A 352 -11.11 -36.02 -18.31
CA ASP A 352 -11.73 -36.36 -17.03
C ASP A 352 -11.20 -35.42 -15.93
N TYR A 353 -12.13 -34.82 -15.20
CA TYR A 353 -11.84 -34.06 -13.99
C TYR A 353 -12.97 -34.27 -12.96
N GLY A 354 -12.63 -34.89 -11.83
CA GLY A 354 -13.60 -35.20 -10.78
C GLY A 354 -14.69 -36.20 -11.22
N GLY A 355 -14.40 -37.05 -12.22
CA GLY A 355 -15.35 -38.04 -12.76
C GLY A 355 -16.34 -37.50 -13.79
N ALA A 356 -16.18 -36.23 -14.22
CA ALA A 356 -16.92 -35.65 -15.32
C ALA A 356 -16.00 -35.44 -16.54
N LEU A 357 -16.54 -35.61 -17.74
CA LEU A 357 -15.81 -35.48 -19.00
C LEU A 357 -16.06 -34.11 -19.64
N TYR A 358 -14.98 -33.46 -20.05
CA TYR A 358 -14.96 -32.12 -20.63
C TYR A 358 -14.19 -32.11 -21.95
N ASP A 359 -14.64 -31.27 -22.89
CA ASP A 359 -13.86 -31.00 -24.12
C ASP A 359 -12.71 -30.01 -23.84
N GLU A 360 -12.94 -29.12 -22.88
CA GLU A 360 -12.00 -28.09 -22.43
C GLU A 360 -12.23 -27.78 -20.95
N LEU A 361 -11.14 -27.52 -20.21
CA LEU A 361 -11.20 -26.97 -18.86
C LEU A 361 -10.41 -25.67 -18.77
N TYR A 362 -10.98 -24.68 -18.11
CA TYR A 362 -10.35 -23.39 -17.87
C TYR A 362 -10.43 -23.01 -16.39
N PHE A 363 -9.27 -22.81 -15.76
CA PHE A 363 -9.17 -22.35 -14.38
C PHE A 363 -8.66 -20.92 -14.39
N ASP A 364 -9.56 -19.99 -14.10
CA ASP A 364 -9.23 -18.58 -14.07
C ASP A 364 -8.41 -18.21 -12.82
N SER A 365 -7.54 -17.22 -12.97
CA SER A 365 -6.98 -16.50 -11.83
C SER A 365 -7.36 -15.03 -11.96
N VAL A 366 -7.96 -14.48 -10.90
CA VAL A 366 -8.36 -13.07 -10.87
C VAL A 366 -7.14 -12.20 -10.59
N THR A 367 -6.12 -12.29 -11.44
CA THR A 367 -4.94 -11.46 -11.38
C THR A 367 -5.12 -10.29 -12.33
N ARG A 368 -5.21 -9.08 -11.76
CA ARG A 368 -5.38 -7.88 -12.57
C ARG A 368 -4.03 -7.51 -13.16
N SER A 369 -4.05 -7.36 -14.46
CA SER A 369 -2.93 -7.34 -15.39
C SER A 369 -2.03 -6.08 -15.34
N THR A 370 -2.14 -5.28 -14.28
CA THR A 370 -1.56 -3.94 -14.12
C THR A 370 -0.18 -3.97 -13.43
N VAL A 371 0.10 -5.02 -12.65
CA VAL A 371 1.42 -5.30 -12.06
C VAL A 371 1.91 -6.69 -12.47
N PHE A 372 3.21 -6.95 -12.31
CA PHE A 372 3.73 -8.29 -12.55
C PHE A 372 3.08 -9.27 -11.57
N ALA A 373 2.41 -10.26 -12.14
CA ALA A 373 1.56 -11.18 -11.39
C ALA A 373 2.40 -12.16 -10.56
N PRO A 374 2.05 -12.41 -9.28
CA PRO A 374 2.61 -13.53 -8.53
C PRO A 374 2.12 -14.86 -9.10
N ALA A 375 2.70 -15.97 -8.65
CA ALA A 375 2.24 -17.30 -9.02
C ALA A 375 0.78 -17.50 -8.59
N SER A 376 -0.03 -18.03 -9.49
CA SER A 376 -1.45 -18.36 -9.29
C SER A 376 -1.72 -19.86 -9.38
N PHE A 377 -0.86 -20.62 -10.06
CA PHE A 377 -0.98 -22.07 -10.14
C PHE A 377 0.38 -22.77 -10.25
N ILE A 378 0.39 -24.07 -9.98
CA ILE A 378 1.55 -24.95 -10.05
C ILE A 378 1.23 -26.10 -11.01
N ILE A 379 2.16 -26.46 -11.89
CA ILE A 379 2.17 -27.74 -12.61
C ILE A 379 3.13 -28.68 -11.91
N HIS A 380 2.62 -29.84 -11.48
CA HIS A 380 3.42 -30.87 -10.82
C HIS A 380 4.02 -31.81 -11.85
N GLY A 381 5.29 -32.18 -11.65
CA GLY A 381 6.07 -33.06 -12.50
C GLY A 381 7.36 -33.49 -11.79
N ALA A 382 8.40 -33.84 -12.53
CA ALA A 382 9.71 -34.15 -11.94
C ALA A 382 10.29 -32.95 -11.15
N GLN A 383 10.03 -31.74 -11.64
CA GLN A 383 10.25 -30.49 -10.93
C GLN A 383 8.96 -29.66 -11.02
N PRO A 384 8.32 -29.32 -9.88
CA PRO A 384 7.15 -28.46 -9.89
C PRO A 384 7.47 -27.09 -10.47
N MET A 385 6.62 -26.61 -11.38
CA MET A 385 6.77 -25.30 -11.99
C MET A 385 5.63 -24.37 -11.57
N GLN A 386 5.97 -23.12 -11.26
CA GLN A 386 5.00 -22.12 -10.82
C GLN A 386 4.71 -21.11 -11.93
N PHE A 387 3.45 -20.73 -12.09
CA PHE A 387 3.03 -19.84 -13.16
C PHE A 387 2.07 -18.77 -12.63
N ALA A 388 2.20 -17.56 -13.18
CA ALA A 388 1.17 -16.54 -13.12
C ALA A 388 0.16 -16.71 -14.27
N GLY A 389 -1.05 -16.17 -14.12
CA GLY A 389 -2.09 -16.25 -15.16
C GLY A 389 -3.10 -17.37 -14.90
N SER A 390 -3.74 -17.86 -15.94
CA SER A 390 -4.81 -18.85 -15.86
C SER A 390 -4.36 -20.13 -16.59
N ILE A 391 -4.85 -21.29 -16.19
CA ILE A 391 -4.50 -22.55 -16.86
C ILE A 391 -5.67 -23.08 -17.67
N ARG A 392 -5.39 -23.48 -18.91
CA ARG A 392 -6.35 -24.06 -19.85
C ARG A 392 -5.89 -25.45 -20.28
N PHE A 393 -6.80 -26.41 -20.24
CA PHE A 393 -6.58 -27.77 -20.71
C PHE A 393 -7.44 -28.06 -21.95
N THR A 394 -6.82 -28.60 -22.99
CA THR A 394 -7.47 -29.07 -24.22
C THR A 394 -6.97 -30.46 -24.59
N VAL A 395 -7.68 -31.17 -25.48
CA VAL A 395 -7.21 -32.44 -26.06
C VAL A 395 -6.74 -32.20 -27.49
N GLU A 396 -5.47 -32.49 -27.77
CA GLU A 396 -4.90 -32.40 -29.12
C GLU A 396 -3.96 -33.57 -29.40
N GLY A 397 -4.10 -34.19 -30.58
CA GLY A 397 -3.26 -35.31 -30.98
C GLY A 397 -3.36 -36.54 -30.07
N GLY A 398 -4.50 -36.73 -29.40
CA GLY A 398 -4.72 -37.86 -28.49
C GLY A 398 -4.07 -37.72 -27.12
N THR A 399 -3.67 -36.51 -26.72
CA THR A 399 -3.11 -36.21 -25.39
C THR A 399 -3.75 -34.95 -24.82
N ILE A 400 -3.76 -34.81 -23.49
CA ILE A 400 -4.13 -33.54 -22.86
C ILE A 400 -2.97 -32.57 -23.01
N ARG A 401 -3.28 -31.32 -23.36
CA ARG A 401 -2.35 -30.19 -23.35
C ARG A 401 -2.75 -29.18 -22.30
N ALA A 402 -1.81 -28.80 -21.45
CA ALA A 402 -1.92 -27.66 -20.55
C ALA A 402 -1.26 -26.44 -21.20
N SER A 403 -1.98 -25.33 -21.23
CA SER A 403 -1.52 -24.03 -21.71
C SER A 403 -1.71 -22.95 -20.64
N ASN A 404 -0.73 -22.06 -20.54
CA ASN A 404 -0.83 -20.88 -19.69
C ASN A 404 -1.47 -19.76 -20.48
N HIS A 405 -2.64 -19.33 -20.04
CA HIS A 405 -3.29 -18.15 -20.52
C HIS A 405 -2.83 -16.93 -19.70
N ILE A 406 -1.86 -16.20 -20.24
CA ILE A 406 -1.10 -15.17 -19.50
C ILE A 406 -0.97 -13.89 -20.31
N GLY A 407 -0.86 -12.75 -19.63
CA GLY A 407 -0.49 -11.49 -20.28
C GLY A 407 0.93 -11.54 -20.85
N ILE A 408 1.13 -11.00 -22.06
CA ILE A 408 2.42 -11.05 -22.77
C ILE A 408 3.60 -10.48 -21.96
N GLU A 409 3.40 -9.42 -21.18
CA GLU A 409 4.48 -8.80 -20.40
C GLU A 409 4.88 -9.68 -19.20
N ASN A 410 3.91 -10.39 -18.60
CA ASN A 410 4.22 -11.38 -17.56
C ASN A 410 4.96 -12.60 -18.12
N TYR A 411 4.61 -13.02 -19.34
CA TYR A 411 5.36 -14.05 -20.04
C TYR A 411 6.80 -13.60 -20.35
N LEU A 412 6.96 -12.41 -20.92
CA LEU A 412 8.25 -11.82 -21.24
C LEU A 412 9.14 -11.68 -20.00
N LEU A 413 8.55 -11.31 -18.85
CA LEU A 413 9.30 -11.17 -17.60
C LEU A 413 10.08 -12.44 -17.26
N SER A 414 9.42 -13.59 -17.34
CA SER A 414 10.05 -14.88 -17.10
C SER A 414 10.93 -15.29 -18.29
N LYS A 415 10.39 -15.27 -19.52
CA LYS A 415 11.12 -15.76 -20.70
C LYS A 415 12.42 -15.00 -20.96
N MET A 416 12.42 -13.69 -20.82
CA MET A 416 13.63 -12.88 -21.01
C MET A 416 14.61 -13.06 -19.85
N SER A 417 14.13 -13.33 -18.63
CA SER A 417 15.00 -13.66 -17.49
C SER A 417 15.68 -15.04 -17.63
N GLU A 418 15.10 -15.95 -18.43
CA GLU A 418 15.76 -17.23 -18.78
C GLU A 418 16.89 -17.05 -19.80
N GLU A 419 16.75 -16.10 -20.71
CA GLU A 419 17.58 -15.98 -21.91
C GLU A 419 18.67 -14.91 -21.80
N LEU A 420 18.43 -13.85 -21.01
CA LEU A 420 19.35 -12.73 -20.87
C LEU A 420 20.22 -12.86 -19.63
N SER A 421 21.37 -12.17 -19.67
CA SER A 421 22.24 -12.02 -18.51
C SER A 421 21.74 -10.90 -17.60
N ALA A 422 21.93 -11.07 -16.28
CA ALA A 422 21.72 -10.02 -15.29
C ALA A 422 22.60 -8.79 -15.55
N ASP A 423 23.79 -9.00 -16.14
CA ASP A 423 24.77 -7.94 -16.44
C ASP A 423 24.51 -7.24 -17.78
N LEU A 424 23.50 -7.66 -18.55
CA LEU A 424 23.20 -7.06 -19.84
C LEU A 424 22.78 -5.59 -19.65
N PRO A 425 23.38 -4.62 -20.38
CA PRO A 425 23.04 -3.21 -20.26
C PRO A 425 21.56 -2.96 -20.51
N LEU A 426 20.94 -2.07 -19.72
CA LEU A 426 19.51 -1.81 -19.76
C LEU A 426 18.99 -1.47 -21.16
N GLU A 427 19.72 -0.68 -21.94
CA GLU A 427 19.33 -0.32 -23.32
C GLU A 427 19.34 -1.53 -24.27
N GLU A 428 20.24 -2.48 -24.07
CA GLU A 428 20.25 -3.73 -24.85
C GLU A 428 19.12 -4.67 -24.41
N THR A 429 18.88 -4.75 -23.10
CA THR A 429 17.74 -5.49 -22.53
C THR A 429 16.41 -4.94 -23.07
N LYS A 430 16.23 -3.62 -23.13
CA LYS A 430 15.05 -2.97 -23.74
C LYS A 430 14.86 -3.37 -25.20
N LYS A 431 15.91 -3.29 -26.01
CA LYS A 431 15.85 -3.70 -27.43
C LYS A 431 15.48 -5.18 -27.58
N ALA A 432 16.04 -6.05 -26.74
CA ALA A 432 15.73 -7.48 -26.75
C ALA A 432 14.27 -7.75 -26.37
N VAL A 433 13.75 -7.07 -25.34
CA VAL A 433 12.36 -7.16 -24.89
C VAL A 433 11.40 -6.69 -25.98
N ILE A 434 11.63 -5.52 -26.59
CA ILE A 434 10.79 -4.99 -27.68
C ILE A 434 10.76 -5.97 -28.85
N ARG A 435 11.92 -6.47 -29.27
CA ARG A 435 12.01 -7.43 -30.37
C ARG A 435 11.23 -8.71 -30.07
N ARG A 436 11.42 -9.31 -28.89
CA ARG A 436 10.70 -10.53 -28.52
C ARG A 436 9.20 -10.31 -28.40
N ARG A 437 8.76 -9.16 -27.89
CA ARG A 437 7.34 -8.78 -27.85
C ARG A 437 6.75 -8.76 -29.27
N ALA A 438 7.41 -8.08 -30.20
CA ALA A 438 6.97 -8.00 -31.59
C ALA A 438 6.91 -9.39 -32.25
N GLU A 439 7.89 -10.26 -32.00
CA GLU A 439 7.90 -11.65 -32.49
C GLU A 439 6.68 -12.44 -32.01
N ILE A 440 6.32 -12.35 -30.73
CA ILE A 440 5.17 -13.07 -30.15
C ILE A 440 3.84 -12.49 -30.63
N LEU A 441 3.75 -11.16 -30.77
CA LEU A 441 2.54 -10.53 -31.31
C LEU A 441 2.32 -10.88 -32.79
N ALA A 442 3.40 -11.12 -33.54
CA ALA A 442 3.34 -11.54 -34.93
C ALA A 442 3.08 -13.05 -35.11
N ASN A 443 3.49 -13.88 -34.14
CA ASN A 443 3.33 -15.33 -34.19
C ASN A 443 2.68 -15.87 -32.90
N PRO A 444 1.42 -16.38 -32.97
CA PRO A 444 0.64 -16.77 -31.80
C PRO A 444 1.11 -18.08 -31.12
N ASN A 445 2.26 -18.63 -31.52
CA ASN A 445 2.86 -19.82 -30.90
C ASN A 445 4.12 -19.46 -30.11
N PRO A 446 3.99 -18.84 -28.92
CA PRO A 446 5.13 -18.52 -28.07
C PRO A 446 5.83 -19.79 -27.56
N PRO A 447 7.17 -19.79 -27.44
CA PRO A 447 7.89 -20.94 -26.91
C PRO A 447 7.58 -21.17 -25.43
N ALA A 448 7.67 -22.43 -25.00
CA ALA A 448 7.55 -22.81 -23.60
C ALA A 448 8.60 -22.09 -22.72
N TYR A 449 8.26 -21.97 -21.45
CA TYR A 449 9.01 -21.21 -20.46
C TYR A 449 8.84 -21.81 -19.06
N LYS A 450 9.72 -21.44 -18.13
CA LYS A 450 9.85 -22.00 -16.78
C LYS A 450 8.95 -21.29 -15.76
N GLY A 451 8.19 -20.27 -16.18
CA GLY A 451 7.31 -19.52 -15.30
C GLY A 451 8.09 -18.76 -14.22
N LEU A 452 7.50 -18.67 -13.02
CA LEU A 452 8.09 -18.01 -11.85
C LEU A 452 8.95 -18.96 -11.00
N THR A 453 9.38 -20.09 -11.57
CA THR A 453 10.29 -21.05 -10.93
C THR A 453 11.75 -20.59 -10.97
N ILE A 454 12.02 -19.52 -11.71
CA ILE A 454 13.35 -18.93 -11.86
C ILE A 454 13.43 -17.56 -11.17
N GLU A 455 14.65 -17.09 -10.93
CA GLU A 455 14.89 -15.72 -10.52
C GLU A 455 14.50 -14.75 -11.65
N ILE A 456 13.69 -13.75 -11.31
CA ILE A 456 13.30 -12.69 -12.24
C ILE A 456 14.33 -11.57 -12.16
N LEU A 457 15.01 -11.31 -13.28
CA LEU A 457 16.08 -10.33 -13.32
C LEU A 457 15.54 -8.90 -13.22
N THR A 458 16.18 -8.09 -12.37
CA THR A 458 15.80 -6.69 -12.14
C THR A 458 15.93 -5.84 -13.41
N ASN A 459 16.99 -6.04 -14.20
CA ASN A 459 17.19 -5.33 -15.47
C ASN A 459 16.08 -5.66 -16.50
N VAL A 460 15.62 -6.92 -16.56
CA VAL A 460 14.50 -7.35 -17.42
C VAL A 460 13.19 -6.71 -16.98
N ARG A 461 12.90 -6.75 -15.67
CA ARG A 461 11.72 -6.09 -15.10
C ARG A 461 11.69 -4.60 -15.46
N GLN A 462 12.81 -3.91 -15.26
CA GLN A 462 12.95 -2.49 -15.58
C GLN A 462 12.80 -2.22 -17.09
N ALA A 463 13.39 -3.05 -17.93
CA ALA A 463 13.27 -2.93 -19.37
C ALA A 463 11.82 -3.10 -19.87
N ILE A 464 11.10 -4.09 -19.34
CA ILE A 464 9.67 -4.29 -19.66
C ILE A 464 8.85 -3.10 -19.19
N ASP A 465 9.06 -2.62 -17.97
CA ASP A 465 8.34 -1.44 -17.44
C ASP A 465 8.55 -0.20 -18.32
N LEU A 466 9.77 0.03 -18.80
CA LEU A 466 10.12 1.20 -19.63
C LEU A 466 9.71 1.06 -21.11
N THR A 467 9.34 -0.14 -21.57
CA THR A 467 9.00 -0.44 -22.98
C THR A 467 7.62 -1.06 -23.13
N TRP A 468 6.80 -1.02 -22.08
CA TRP A 468 5.53 -1.73 -22.03
C TRP A 468 4.58 -1.32 -23.14
N GLY A 469 4.10 -2.29 -23.90
CA GLY A 469 3.21 -2.06 -25.04
C GLY A 469 3.85 -1.35 -26.25
N GLN A 470 5.15 -1.05 -26.23
CA GLN A 470 5.92 -0.71 -27.44
C GLN A 470 6.29 -1.98 -28.19
#